data_AF-A0A661JKA3-F1
#
_entry.id   AF-A0A661JKA3-F1
#
_cell.length_a   1.000
_cell.length_b   1.000
_cell.length_c   1.000
_cell.angle_alpha   90.00
_cell.angle_beta   90.00
_cell.angle_gamma   90.00
#
_symmetry.space_group_name_H-M   'P 1'
#
loop_
_entity.id
_entity.type
_entity.pdbx_description
1 polymer ?
#
loop_
_entity_poly.entity_id
_entity_poly.type
_entity_poly.pdbx_seq_one_letter_code
_entity_poly.pdbx_strand_id
1 'polypeptide(L)'
;MILARPKSAEEGKEKHLPVVEKTPDGIRVKVGSVNHPMEQNHWIVWVEVETDGYCYQRFLKPGEEPTVEFCLKPGEDPKVVKEYCNLHGLWERKL
;
A
#
# COMPACT_ATOMS: atom_id res chain seq x y z
N MET A 1 17.09 2.16 16.71
CA MET A 1 16.16 1.76 15.64
C MET A 1 14.88 1.26 16.29
N ILE A 2 13.72 1.69 15.82
CA ILE A 2 12.41 1.26 16.33
C ILE A 2 11.75 0.45 15.21
N LEU A 3 11.25 -0.75 15.54
CA LEU A 3 10.47 -1.55 14.61
C LEU A 3 9.15 -0.83 14.30
N ALA A 4 8.94 -0.44 13.05
CA ALA A 4 7.65 0.07 12.61
C ALA A 4 6.63 -1.08 12.64
N ARG A 5 5.57 -0.92 13.43
CA ARG A 5 4.45 -1.85 13.48
C ARG A 5 3.25 -1.27 12.72
N PRO A 6 2.47 -2.10 12.02
CA PRO A 6 1.24 -1.63 11.40
C PRO A 6 0.30 -0.99 12.44
N LYS A 7 -0.37 0.09 12.04
CA LYS A 7 -1.39 0.73 12.87
C LYS A 7 -2.59 -0.19 13.07
N SER A 8 -3.16 -0.15 14.27
CA SER A 8 -4.41 -0.83 14.65
C SER A 8 -5.54 0.15 14.96
N ALA A 9 -5.36 1.44 14.67
CA ALA A 9 -6.35 2.48 14.93
C ALA A 9 -7.49 2.44 13.89
N GLU A 10 -8.72 2.75 14.31
CA GLU A 10 -9.84 2.92 13.39
C GLU A 10 -9.78 4.25 12.64
N GLU A 11 -9.28 5.29 13.29
CA GLU A 11 -9.17 6.63 12.71
C GLU A 11 -8.15 6.66 11.57
N GLY A 12 -8.54 7.20 10.41
CA GLY A 12 -7.69 7.36 9.24
C GLY A 12 -7.64 6.14 8.31
N LYS A 13 -8.29 5.02 8.65
CA LYS A 13 -8.35 3.82 7.79
C LYS A 13 -8.88 4.13 6.40
N GLU A 14 -9.83 5.05 6.28
CA GLU A 14 -10.43 5.43 5.01
C GLU A 14 -9.42 6.03 4.03
N LYS A 15 -8.29 6.57 4.52
CA LYS A 15 -7.20 7.11 3.69
C LYS A 15 -5.94 6.25 3.66
N HIS A 16 -5.79 5.30 4.56
CA HIS A 16 -4.52 4.57 4.72
C HIS A 16 -4.64 3.07 4.44
N LEU A 17 -5.79 2.46 4.73
CA LEU A 17 -5.92 1.03 4.55
C LEU A 17 -5.90 0.71 3.04
N PRO A 18 -4.92 -0.08 2.55
CA PRO A 18 -4.83 -0.38 1.11
C PRO A 18 -6.11 -1.04 0.60
N VAL A 19 -6.56 -0.67 -0.59
CA VAL A 19 -7.71 -1.27 -1.29
C VAL A 19 -7.17 -1.99 -2.52
N VAL A 20 -7.50 -3.27 -2.65
CA VAL A 20 -6.90 -4.16 -3.65
C VAL A 20 -7.95 -4.57 -4.66
N GLU A 21 -7.66 -4.35 -5.93
CA GLU A 21 -8.48 -4.71 -7.08
C GLU A 21 -7.69 -5.67 -7.97
N LYS A 22 -8.29 -6.81 -8.37
CA LYS A 22 -7.64 -7.73 -9.32
C LYS A 22 -7.65 -7.13 -10.73
N THR A 23 -6.56 -7.29 -11.46
CA THR A 23 -6.43 -6.90 -12.87
C THR A 23 -6.05 -8.13 -13.71
N PRO A 24 -6.12 -8.07 -15.06
CA PRO A 24 -5.73 -9.19 -15.91
C PRO A 24 -4.28 -9.66 -15.71
N ASP A 25 -3.38 -8.73 -15.37
CA ASP A 25 -1.93 -8.99 -15.27
C ASP A 25 -1.42 -9.02 -13.82
N GLY A 26 -2.31 -8.88 -12.82
CA GLY A 26 -1.93 -8.85 -11.41
C GLY A 26 -2.95 -8.13 -10.53
N ILE A 27 -2.51 -7.10 -9.81
CA ILE A 27 -3.37 -6.28 -8.94
C ILE A 27 -3.09 -4.78 -9.05
N ARG A 28 -4.15 -4.01 -8.82
CA ARG A 28 -4.11 -2.57 -8.55
C ARG A 28 -4.33 -2.34 -7.06
N VAL A 29 -3.42 -1.59 -6.44
CA VAL A 29 -3.51 -1.17 -5.05
C VAL A 29 -3.75 0.32 -4.98
N LYS A 30 -4.87 0.74 -4.40
CA LYS A 30 -5.16 2.14 -4.04
C LYS A 30 -4.91 2.33 -2.55
N VAL A 31 -4.31 3.44 -2.14
CA VAL A 31 -4.12 3.73 -0.71
C VAL A 31 -5.30 4.53 -0.18
N GLY A 32 -6.13 3.86 0.62
CA GLY A 32 -7.39 4.36 1.13
C GLY A 32 -8.59 4.05 0.23
N SER A 33 -9.78 3.97 0.85
CA SER A 33 -11.07 4.07 0.15
C SER A 33 -11.36 5.49 -0.34
N VAL A 34 -10.73 6.47 0.30
CA VAL A 34 -10.60 7.87 -0.11
C VAL A 34 -9.13 8.10 -0.38
N ASN A 35 -8.79 8.70 -1.52
CA ASN A 35 -7.39 8.91 -1.90
C ASN A 35 -6.61 9.61 -0.78
N HIS A 36 -5.50 8.99 -0.38
CA HIS A 36 -4.53 9.61 0.51
C HIS A 36 -3.92 10.87 -0.13
N PRO A 37 -3.63 11.94 0.64
CA PRO A 37 -2.88 13.09 0.13
C PRO A 37 -1.49 12.70 -0.39
N MET A 38 -1.03 13.32 -1.47
CA MET A 38 0.31 13.09 -2.03
C MET A 38 1.06 14.41 -2.14
N GLU A 39 1.13 15.14 -1.03
CA GLU A 39 1.75 16.46 -0.93
C GLU A 39 3.20 16.36 -0.45
N GLN A 40 4.01 17.41 -0.66
CA GLN A 40 5.44 17.40 -0.35
C GLN A 40 5.77 17.09 1.12
N ASN A 41 4.84 17.38 2.04
CA ASN A 41 5.02 17.13 3.48
C ASN A 41 4.17 15.95 3.98
N HIS A 42 3.30 15.38 3.14
CA HIS A 42 2.38 14.32 3.51
C HIS A 42 2.07 13.44 2.30
N TRP A 43 2.74 12.29 2.20
CA TRP A 43 2.58 11.36 1.08
C TRP A 43 2.83 9.91 1.50
N ILE A 44 2.39 9.00 0.63
CA ILE A 44 2.73 7.58 0.72
C ILE A 44 4.13 7.39 0.15
N VAL A 45 5.05 6.92 0.97
CA VAL A 45 6.46 6.72 0.59
C VAL A 45 6.59 5.47 -0.30
N TRP A 46 5.89 4.40 0.06
CA TRP A 46 5.89 3.16 -0.70
C TRP A 46 4.62 2.34 -0.48
N VAL A 47 4.36 1.46 -1.44
CA VAL A 47 3.37 0.38 -1.36
C VAL A 47 4.10 -0.95 -1.57
N GLU A 48 3.73 -1.96 -0.79
CA GLU A 48 4.32 -3.29 -0.80
C GLU A 48 3.24 -4.36 -0.91
N VAL A 49 3.49 -5.39 -1.71
CA VAL A 49 2.65 -6.57 -1.87
C VAL A 49 3.48 -7.80 -1.58
N GLU A 50 3.07 -8.55 -0.56
CA GLU A 50 3.66 -9.85 -0.23
C GLU A 50 2.83 -10.96 -0.87
N THR A 51 3.50 -11.86 -1.59
CA THR A 51 2.93 -13.10 -2.13
C THR A 51 3.66 -14.29 -1.49
N ASP A 52 3.50 -15.51 -2.01
CA ASP A 52 4.24 -16.65 -1.50
C ASP A 52 5.73 -16.60 -1.90
N GLY A 53 6.59 -16.27 -0.93
CA GLY A 53 8.05 -16.23 -1.13
C GLY A 53 8.55 -15.01 -1.91
N TYR A 54 7.69 -14.07 -2.30
CA TYR A 54 8.07 -12.83 -2.96
C TYR A 54 7.47 -11.59 -2.28
N CYS A 55 8.16 -10.48 -2.47
CA CYS A 55 7.73 -9.16 -2.04
C CYS A 55 7.97 -8.19 -3.20
N TYR A 56 6.92 -7.50 -3.61
CA TYR A 56 6.94 -6.47 -4.64
C TYR A 56 6.77 -5.12 -3.96
N GLN A 57 7.67 -4.18 -4.21
CA GLN A 57 7.61 -2.86 -3.58
C GLN A 57 7.76 -1.76 -4.62
N ARG A 58 6.93 -0.72 -4.51
CA ARG A 58 7.01 0.48 -5.33
C ARG A 58 7.11 1.70 -4.43
N PHE A 59 8.17 2.48 -4.62
CA PHE A 59 8.31 3.81 -4.03
C PHE A 59 7.57 4.86 -4.86
N LEU A 60 6.85 5.73 -4.17
CA LEU A 60 6.12 6.85 -4.73
C LEU A 60 6.78 8.18 -4.32
N LYS A 61 6.45 9.24 -5.04
CA LYS A 61 6.87 10.62 -4.74
C LYS A 61 5.65 11.52 -4.53
N PRO A 62 5.82 12.65 -3.82
CA PRO A 62 4.81 13.70 -3.80
C PRO A 62 4.35 14.09 -5.22
N GLY A 63 3.05 14.28 -5.39
CA GLY A 63 2.38 14.62 -6.64
C GLY A 63 1.93 13.41 -7.48
N GLU A 64 2.42 12.20 -7.19
CA GLU A 64 1.92 10.98 -7.85
C GLU A 64 0.53 10.60 -7.34
N GLU A 65 -0.22 9.82 -8.12
CA GLU A 65 -1.45 9.22 -7.60
C GLU A 65 -1.12 8.16 -6.54
N PRO A 66 -1.90 8.04 -5.45
CA PRO A 66 -1.72 7.02 -4.42
C PRO A 66 -2.24 5.64 -4.88
N THR A 67 -1.94 5.27 -6.13
CA THR A 67 -2.36 4.02 -6.78
C THR A 67 -1.17 3.38 -7.48
N VAL A 68 -0.99 2.08 -7.29
CA VAL A 68 0.10 1.30 -7.88
C VAL A 68 -0.43 0.03 -8.53
N GLU A 69 0.07 -0.27 -9.72
CA GLU A 69 -0.11 -1.55 -10.40
C GLU A 69 1.06 -2.48 -10.10
N PHE A 70 0.76 -3.72 -9.74
CA PHE A 70 1.74 -4.78 -9.56
C PHE A 70 1.41 -5.93 -10.50
N CYS A 71 2.30 -6.19 -11.46
CA CYS A 71 2.24 -7.40 -12.26
C CYS A 71 2.78 -8.56 -11.42
N LEU A 72 1.89 -9.47 -11.04
CA LEU A 72 2.26 -10.65 -10.26
C LEU A 72 2.59 -11.80 -11.21
N LYS A 73 3.42 -12.75 -10.78
CA LYS A 73 3.67 -13.93 -11.61
C LYS A 73 2.39 -14.77 -11.73
N PRO A 74 2.22 -15.50 -12.85
CA PRO A 74 1.09 -16.41 -13.00
C PRO A 74 1.00 -17.39 -11.82
N GLY A 75 -0.16 -17.43 -11.17
CA GLY A 75 -0.42 -18.29 -10.00
C GLY A 75 0.01 -17.71 -8.65
N GLU A 76 0.57 -16.50 -8.60
CA GLU A 76 0.78 -15.80 -7.32
C GLU A 76 -0.49 -15.05 -6.88
N ASP A 77 -0.91 -15.29 -5.64
CA ASP A 77 -1.95 -14.50 -4.97
C ASP A 77 -1.32 -13.58 -3.92
N PRO A 78 -1.78 -12.32 -3.81
CA PRO A 78 -1.36 -11.41 -2.75
C PRO A 78 -1.90 -11.87 -1.39
N LYS A 79 -1.04 -11.89 -0.38
CA LYS A 79 -1.37 -12.29 1.00
C LYS A 79 -1.48 -11.09 1.93
N VAL A 80 -0.55 -10.13 1.80
CA VAL A 80 -0.54 -8.89 2.57
C VAL A 80 -0.19 -7.74 1.65
N VAL A 81 -0.91 -6.64 1.81
CA VAL A 81 -0.59 -5.37 1.15
C VAL A 81 -0.34 -4.33 2.21
N LYS A 82 0.77 -3.60 2.09
CA LYS A 82 1.19 -2.58 3.04
C LYS A 82 1.43 -1.27 2.34
N GLU A 83 1.30 -0.20 3.10
CA GLU A 83 1.71 1.14 2.70
C GLU A 83 2.42 1.82 3.86
N TYR A 84 3.29 2.77 3.54
CA TYR A 84 3.89 3.63 4.55
C TYR A 84 3.67 5.10 4.22
N CYS A 85 2.87 5.76 5.04
CA CYS A 85 2.72 7.20 5.06
C CYS A 85 3.86 7.84 5.86
N ASN A 86 4.49 8.88 5.32
CA ASN A 86 5.61 9.57 5.98
C ASN A 86 5.22 10.17 7.36
N LEU A 87 3.94 10.50 7.58
CA LEU A 87 3.44 11.07 8.83
C LEU A 87 2.71 10.04 9.70
N HIS A 88 1.90 9.16 9.10
CA HIS A 88 1.03 8.25 9.83
C HIS A 88 1.61 6.84 9.99
N GLY A 89 2.75 6.57 9.36
CA GLY A 89 3.49 5.32 9.50
C GLY A 89 2.91 4.18 8.67
N LEU A 90 3.14 2.95 9.15
CA LEU A 90 2.83 1.71 8.44
C LEU A 90 1.36 1.31 8.62
N TRP A 91 0.71 0.92 7.52
CA TRP A 91 -0.61 0.29 7.53
C TRP A 91 -0.58 -1.00 6.70
N GLU A 92 -1.43 -1.96 7.06
CA GLU A 92 -1.51 -3.24 6.36
C GLU A 92 -2.95 -3.71 6.16
N ARG A 93 -3.18 -4.42 5.05
CA ARG A 93 -4.35 -5.24 4.80
C ARG A 93 -3.91 -6.65 4.49
N LYS A 94 -4.45 -7.63 5.24
CA LYS A 94 -4.32 -9.06 4.92
C LYS A 94 -5.47 -9.47 4.00
N LEU A 95 -5.20 -10.35 3.06
CA LEU A 95 -6.13 -10.84 2.03
C LEU A 95 -6.44 -12.33 2.21
#